data_AF-A0A4R3KSV5-F1
#
_entry.id   AF-A0A4R3KSV5-F1
#
_cell.length_a   1.000
_cell.length_b   1.000
_cell.length_c   1.000
_cell.angle_alpha   90.00
_cell.angle_beta   90.00
_cell.angle_gamma   90.00
#
_symmetry.space_group_name_H-M   'P 1'
#
loop_
_entity.id
_entity.type
_entity.pdbx_description
1 polymer ?
#
loop_
_entity_poly.entity_id
_entity_poly.type
_entity_poly.pdbx_seq_one_letter_code
_entity_poly.pdbx_strand_id
1 'polypeptide(L)'
;MDLLKENKENEAFLSAQEGKFYVLYFTGRGAVELDLQEQQKTFRLKWIGLETAEWGKKTKVKGGDILALECPFEKGGFAVLYSP
;
A
#
# COMPACT_ATOMS: atom_id res chain seq x y z
N MET A 1 11.54 8.09 8.65
CA MET A 1 11.63 8.33 7.20
C MET A 1 10.22 8.33 6.65
N ASP A 2 9.86 9.34 5.87
CA ASP A 2 8.57 9.43 5.19
C ASP A 2 8.57 8.47 4.00
N LEU A 3 7.99 7.29 4.20
CA LEU A 3 7.89 6.22 3.19
C LEU A 3 6.74 6.46 2.18
N LEU A 4 5.85 7.41 2.48
CA LEU A 4 4.73 7.82 1.61
C LEU A 4 5.12 9.09 0.84
N LYS A 5 5.13 9.00 -0.48
CA LYS A 5 5.29 10.12 -1.41
C LYS A 5 3.95 10.42 -2.10
N GLU A 6 3.79 11.67 -2.54
CA GLU A 6 2.57 12.19 -3.19
C GLU A 6 1.26 12.05 -2.38
N ASN A 7 1.33 12.01 -1.05
CA ASN A 7 0.15 12.03 -0.19
C ASN A 7 -0.37 13.47 -0.05
N LYS A 8 -1.30 13.88 -0.92
CA LYS A 8 -1.98 15.17 -0.76
C LYS A 8 -3.08 14.99 0.31
N GLU A 9 -3.23 15.99 1.18
CA GLU A 9 -4.40 16.14 2.07
C GLU A 9 -4.83 14.94 2.95
N ASN A 10 -3.91 14.07 3.40
CA ASN A 10 -4.22 12.88 4.22
C ASN A 10 -5.09 11.83 3.50
N GLU A 11 -4.89 11.67 2.19
CA GLU A 11 -5.57 10.68 1.36
C GLU A 11 -5.21 9.23 1.76
N ALA A 12 -3.99 9.00 2.28
CA ALA A 12 -3.59 7.70 2.78
C ALA A 12 -2.75 7.76 4.07
N PHE A 13 -2.89 6.74 4.91
CA PHE A 13 -2.11 6.55 6.13
C PHE A 13 -1.30 5.26 6.00
N LEU A 14 0.00 5.31 6.28
CA LEU A 14 0.87 4.14 6.24
C LEU A 14 1.31 3.76 7.65
N SER A 15 1.13 2.49 7.99
CA SER A 15 1.82 1.83 9.08
C SER A 15 2.80 0.82 8.50
N ALA A 16 4.09 1.02 8.73
CA ALA A 16 5.15 0.22 8.15
C ALA A 16 6.06 -0.37 9.23
N GLN A 17 6.32 -1.66 9.13
CA GLN A 17 7.51 -2.29 9.65
C GLN A 17 8.44 -2.55 8.48
N GLU A 18 9.43 -1.68 8.34
CA GLU A 18 10.38 -1.69 7.24
C GLU A 18 10.95 -3.09 6.98
N GLY A 19 10.75 -3.55 5.75
CA GLY A 19 11.21 -4.84 5.29
C GLY A 19 10.41 -6.05 5.74
N LYS A 20 9.29 -5.89 6.46
CA LYS A 20 8.41 -7.01 6.81
C LYS A 20 6.97 -6.80 6.38
N PHE A 21 6.35 -5.72 6.84
CA PHE A 21 4.91 -5.46 6.68
C PHE A 21 4.67 -3.98 6.42
N TYR A 22 3.77 -3.66 5.47
CA TYR A 22 3.32 -2.31 5.21
C TYR A 22 1.81 -2.34 5.06
N VAL A 23 1.11 -1.52 5.80
CA VAL A 23 -0.34 -1.39 5.77
C VAL A 23 -0.68 0.04 5.42
N LEU A 24 -1.20 0.23 4.22
CA LEU A 24 -1.74 1.51 3.79
C LEU A 24 -3.24 1.49 3.99
N TYR A 25 -3.78 2.58 4.53
CA TYR A 25 -5.19 2.83 4.64
C TYR A 25 -5.54 4.03 3.76
N PHE A 26 -6.39 3.81 2.77
CA PHE A 26 -6.95 4.85 1.92
C PHE A 26 -8.33 5.22 2.43
N THR A 27 -8.58 6.51 2.65
CA THR A 27 -9.88 7.04 3.11
C THR A 27 -10.91 7.15 1.97
N GLY A 28 -10.47 6.94 0.73
CA GLY A 28 -11.29 7.01 -0.47
C GLY A 28 -10.53 6.50 -1.68
N ARG A 29 -10.90 7.01 -2.86
CA ARG A 29 -10.11 6.84 -4.07
C ARG A 29 -8.91 7.78 -4.02
N GLY A 30 -7.72 7.27 -4.29
CA GLY A 30 -6.49 8.03 -4.25
C GLY A 30 -5.31 7.20 -4.76
N ALA A 31 -4.23 7.88 -5.09
CA ALA A 31 -2.97 7.26 -5.50
C ALA A 31 -1.85 7.81 -4.63
N VAL A 32 -1.01 6.92 -4.11
CA VAL A 32 0.18 7.28 -3.34
C VAL A 32 1.36 6.45 -3.80
N GLU A 33 2.54 6.98 -3.58
CA GLU A 33 3.78 6.31 -3.91
C GLU A 33 4.42 5.77 -2.63
N LEU A 34 4.65 4.46 -2.58
CA LEU A 34 5.33 3.80 -1.48
C LEU A 34 6.81 3.63 -1.82
N ASP A 35 7.68 4.24 -1.02
CA ASP A 35 9.12 4.05 -1.16
C ASP A 35 9.53 2.66 -0.65
N LEU A 36 9.96 1.80 -1.57
CA LEU A 36 10.54 0.49 -1.27
C LEU A 36 11.99 0.40 -1.78
N GLN A 37 12.64 1.52 -2.11
CA GLN A 37 13.98 1.52 -2.73
C GLN A 37 15.03 0.82 -1.87
N GLU A 38 14.92 0.95 -0.54
CA GLU A 38 15.83 0.30 0.42
C GLU A 38 15.55 -1.20 0.61
N GLN A 39 14.48 -1.73 0.01
CA GLN A 39 13.99 -3.09 0.25
C GLN A 39 14.12 -3.96 -0.99
N GLN A 40 15.29 -4.53 -1.24
CA GLN A 40 15.58 -5.41 -2.38
C GLN A 40 14.97 -6.82 -2.23
N LYS A 41 13.66 -6.92 -2.02
CA LYS A 41 12.92 -8.19 -1.89
C LYS A 41 11.54 -8.10 -2.51
N THR A 42 10.91 -9.25 -2.71
CA THR A 42 9.56 -9.33 -3.26
C THR A 42 8.53 -9.29 -2.14
N PHE A 43 7.56 -8.41 -2.25
CA PHE A 43 6.42 -8.34 -1.36
C PHE A 43 5.17 -8.90 -2.04
N ARG A 44 4.21 -9.31 -1.22
CA ARG A 44 2.86 -9.67 -1.62
C ARG A 44 1.93 -8.54 -1.20
N LEU A 45 1.37 -7.86 -2.19
CA LEU A 45 0.33 -6.86 -2.00
C LEU A 45 -1.04 -7.55 -1.99
N LYS A 46 -1.88 -7.19 -1.04
CA LYS A 46 -3.25 -7.67 -0.93
C LYS A 46 -4.16 -6.51 -0.52
N TRP A 47 -5.27 -6.37 -1.21
CA TRP A 47 -6.23 -5.30 -0.96
C TRP A 47 -7.37 -5.79 -0.06
N ILE A 48 -7.94 -4.90 0.75
CA ILE A 48 -9.20 -5.11 1.46
C ILE A 48 -10.08 -3.89 1.18
N GLY A 49 -11.25 -4.11 0.57
CA GLY A 49 -12.20 -3.02 0.35
C GLY A 49 -12.96 -2.72 1.64
N LEU A 50 -13.16 -1.43 1.99
CA LEU A 50 -13.96 -1.07 3.16
C LEU A 50 -15.45 -1.38 2.99
N GLU A 51 -15.94 -1.38 1.75
CA GLU A 51 -17.35 -1.64 1.45
C GLU A 51 -17.76 -3.09 1.67
N THR A 52 -16.89 -4.02 1.30
CA THR A 52 -17.16 -5.46 1.41
C THR A 52 -16.48 -6.11 2.62
N ALA A 53 -15.45 -5.45 3.18
CA ALA A 53 -14.53 -6.03 4.17
C ALA A 53 -13.85 -7.32 3.68
N GLU A 54 -13.85 -7.56 2.37
CA GLU A 54 -13.30 -8.77 1.77
C GLU A 54 -11.89 -8.55 1.25
N TRP A 55 -11.10 -9.62 1.38
CA TRP A 55 -9.77 -9.71 0.81
C TRP A 55 -9.84 -9.77 -0.72
N GLY A 56 -9.35 -8.73 -1.38
CA GLY A 56 -9.22 -8.65 -2.82
C GLY A 56 -8.03 -9.42 -3.38
N LYS A 57 -7.70 -9.11 -4.64
CA LYS A 57 -6.63 -9.77 -5.39
C LYS A 57 -5.27 -9.60 -4.71
N LYS A 58 -4.50 -10.68 -4.79
CA LYS A 58 -3.11 -10.73 -4.34
C LYS A 58 -2.18 -10.52 -5.54
N THR A 59 -1.33 -9.53 -5.44
CA THR A 59 -0.35 -9.17 -6.48
C THR A 59 1.06 -9.31 -5.90
N LYS A 60 2.02 -9.74 -6.72
CA LYS A 60 3.43 -9.71 -6.35
C LYS A 60 4.02 -8.37 -6.78
N VAL A 61 4.71 -7.70 -5.86
CA VAL A 61 5.39 -6.43 -6.13
C VAL A 61 6.86 -6.59 -5.76
N LYS A 62 7.74 -6.07 -6.60
CA LYS A 62 9.18 -6.10 -6.36
C LYS A 62 9.56 -4.81 -5.63
N GLY A 63 10.21 -4.92 -4.48
CA GLY A 63 10.87 -3.79 -3.84
C GLY A 63 12.20 -3.46 -4.53
N GLY A 64 12.87 -2.42 -4.06
CA GLY A 64 14.03 -1.84 -4.71
C GLY A 64 13.70 -0.68 -5.65
N ASP A 65 12.42 -0.28 -5.73
CA ASP A 65 11.95 0.87 -6.50
C ASP A 65 10.77 1.56 -5.77
N ILE A 66 10.27 2.67 -6.32
CA ILE A 66 9.09 3.35 -5.80
C ILE A 66 7.85 2.66 -6.39
N LEU A 67 6.96 2.21 -5.51
CA LEU A 67 5.75 1.52 -5.91
C LEU A 67 4.55 2.49 -5.89
N ALA A 68 4.04 2.85 -7.06
CA ALA A 68 2.78 3.55 -7.18
C ALA A 68 1.61 2.62 -6.82
N LEU A 69 0.83 3.00 -5.81
CA LEU A 69 -0.35 2.29 -5.33
C LEU A 69 -1.58 3.17 -5.56
N GLU A 70 -2.45 2.71 -6.47
CA GLU A 70 -3.76 3.31 -6.71
C GLU A 70 -4.84 2.49 -6.00
N CYS A 71 -5.66 3.14 -5.17
CA CYS A 71 -6.77 2.50 -4.50
C CYS A 71 -7.91 2.23 -5.51
N PRO A 72 -8.30 0.96 -5.73
CA PRO A 72 -9.37 0.62 -6.66
C PRO A 72 -10.78 0.81 -6.07
N PHE A 73 -10.90 1.16 -4.78
CA PHE A 73 -12.19 1.27 -4.08
C PHE A 73 -12.63 2.71 -3.95
N GLU A 74 -13.90 3.00 -4.26
CA GLU A 74 -14.44 4.36 -4.16
C GLU A 74 -14.50 4.87 -2.73
N LYS A 75 -14.95 4.03 -1.77
CA LYS A 75 -15.00 4.41 -0.35
C LYS A 75 -13.71 4.13 0.42
N GLY A 76 -12.64 3.76 -0.26
CA GLY A 76 -11.36 3.45 0.37
C GLY A 76 -11.17 1.97 0.73
N GLY A 77 -9.96 1.67 1.16
CA GLY A 77 -9.50 0.29 1.34
C GLY A 77 -8.15 0.22 2.02
N PHE A 78 -7.80 -0.97 2.49
CA PHE A 78 -6.47 -1.26 3.01
C PHE A 78 -5.62 -1.96 1.95
N ALA A 79 -4.41 -1.44 1.73
CA ALA A 79 -3.37 -2.10 0.96
C ALA A 79 -2.36 -2.73 1.92
N VAL A 80 -2.35 -4.05 2.01
CA VAL A 80 -1.46 -4.80 2.90
C VAL A 80 -0.35 -5.43 2.08
N LEU A 81 0.87 -4.99 2.29
CA LEU A 81 2.07 -5.58 1.74
C LEU A 81 2.79 -6.38 2.82
N TYR A 82 3.21 -7.59 2.49
CA TYR A 82 4.01 -8.41 3.38
C TYR A 82 5.05 -9.20 2.61
N SER A 83 6.24 -9.36 3.19
CA SER A 83 7.22 -10.32 2.69
C SER A 83 6.82 -11.71 3.20
N PRO A 84 6.65 -12.72 2.32
CA PRO A 84 6.58 -14.11 2.76
C PRO A 84 7.93 -14.58 3.32
#